data_AF-A0AAW9ESE1-F1
#
_entry.id   AF-A0AAW9ESE1-F1
#
_cell.length_a   1.000
_cell.length_b   1.000
_cell.length_c   1.000
_cell.angle_alpha   90.00
_cell.angle_beta   90.00
_cell.angle_gamma   90.00
#
_symmetry.space_group_name_H-M   'P 1'
#
loop_
_entity.id
_entity.type
_entity.pdbx_description
1 polymer ?
#
loop_
_entity_poly.entity_id
_entity_poly.type
_entity_poly.pdbx_seq_one_letter_code
_entity_poly.pdbx_strand_id
1 'polypeptide(L)'
;MIPSYSRMTTLLFWCLLAASLLAMAIFEFGPERRLDILSQAGLSVRAQDDRAHKGSSVATLSQGGDRPAIQCTLRSQYAYPFCELVLTLTDPEQGLDLSDFTGVRVRLDVEGQGVQAWRLYLRNYDPVYSTREDESSHKFNEVLFTARDFGREQDVPLNVFAPSSWWVQQYDIPLVQQGPDLHHV
;
A
#
# COMPACT_ATOMS: atom_id res chain seq x y z
N MET A 1 13.12 56.13 31.62
CA MET A 1 13.80 55.25 30.64
C MET A 1 13.32 53.83 30.87
N ILE A 2 12.22 53.43 30.22
CA ILE A 2 11.71 52.05 30.29
C ILE A 2 12.53 51.30 29.23
N PRO A 3 13.45 50.40 29.64
CA PRO A 3 14.59 50.05 28.82
C PRO A 3 14.18 49.00 27.77
N SER A 4 14.82 49.09 26.61
CA SER A 4 14.95 48.16 25.48
C SER A 4 14.31 46.75 25.56
N TYR A 5 14.38 46.09 26.72
CA TYR A 5 13.80 44.77 27.00
C TYR A 5 12.32 44.62 26.63
N SER A 6 11.46 45.59 26.97
CA SER A 6 10.02 45.48 26.67
C SER A 6 9.73 45.49 25.15
N ARG A 7 10.48 46.28 24.37
CA ARG A 7 10.32 46.30 22.91
C ARG A 7 10.84 45.01 22.27
N MET A 8 11.95 44.50 22.79
CA MET A 8 12.55 43.25 22.31
C MET A 8 11.65 42.05 22.60
N THR A 9 11.04 41.96 23.78
CA THR A 9 10.07 40.90 24.11
C THR A 9 8.81 40.98 23.26
N THR A 10 8.30 42.18 22.98
CA THR A 10 7.12 42.37 22.11
C THR A 10 7.42 41.96 20.67
N LEU A 11 8.60 42.33 20.13
CA LEU A 11 9.05 41.88 18.81
C LEU A 11 9.16 40.35 18.75
N LEU A 12 9.80 39.73 19.74
CA LEU A 12 9.95 38.28 19.80
C LEU A 12 8.59 37.57 19.85
N PHE A 13 7.65 38.08 20.65
CA PHE A 13 6.29 37.56 20.73
C PHE A 13 5.58 37.59 19.37
N TRP A 14 5.62 38.73 18.66
CA TRP A 14 5.00 38.82 17.33
C TRP A 14 5.70 37.95 16.29
N CYS A 15 7.03 37.81 16.34
CA CYS A 15 7.78 36.89 15.49
C CYS A 15 7.36 35.44 15.72
N LEU A 16 7.27 34.99 16.98
CA LEU A 16 6.83 33.64 17.32
C LEU A 16 5.37 33.40 16.92
N LEU A 17 4.49 34.38 17.16
CA LEU A 17 3.09 34.28 16.74
C LEU A 17 2.97 34.17 15.22
N ALA A 18 3.69 35.00 14.47
CA ALA A 18 3.71 34.94 13.01
C ALA A 18 4.28 33.61 12.50
N ALA A 19 5.35 33.11 13.12
CA ALA A 19 5.94 31.81 12.79
C ALA A 19 4.97 30.65 13.06
N SER A 20 4.25 30.67 14.18
CA SER A 20 3.23 29.66 14.51
C SER A 20 2.03 29.71 13.55
N LEU A 21 1.53 30.91 13.23
CA LEU A 21 0.46 31.09 12.25
C LEU A 21 0.90 30.63 10.85
N LEU A 22 2.13 30.92 10.46
CA LEU A 22 2.70 30.47 9.20
C LEU A 22 2.84 28.94 9.18
N ALA A 23 3.33 28.33 10.25
CA ALA A 23 3.43 26.87 10.36
C ALA A 23 2.04 26.20 10.27
N MET A 24 1.02 26.78 10.91
CA MET A 24 -0.35 26.30 10.84
C MET A 24 -0.95 26.45 9.43
N ALA A 25 -0.68 27.56 8.75
CA ALA A 25 -1.10 27.75 7.37
C ALA A 25 -0.40 26.78 6.40
N ILE A 26 0.89 26.51 6.60
CA ILE A 26 1.64 25.51 5.82
C ILE A 26 1.13 24.10 6.11
N PHE A 27 0.75 23.79 7.34
CA PHE A 27 0.19 22.48 7.67
C PHE A 27 -1.19 22.26 7.02
N GLU A 28 -2.07 23.26 7.07
CA GLU A 28 -3.44 23.16 6.56
C GLU A 28 -3.52 23.27 5.03
N PHE A 29 -2.71 24.14 4.42
CA PHE A 29 -2.75 24.44 2.98
C PHE A 29 -1.49 23.99 2.24
N GLY A 30 -0.60 23.26 2.91
CA GLY A 30 0.60 22.72 2.32
C GLY A 30 0.27 21.73 1.20
N PRO A 31 1.19 21.53 0.25
CA PRO A 31 1.00 20.56 -0.82
C PRO A 31 0.95 19.15 -0.21
N GLU A 32 -0.19 18.48 -0.36
CA GLU A 32 -0.29 17.05 -0.06
C GLU A 32 0.47 16.25 -1.12
N ARG A 33 1.39 15.38 -0.67
CA ARG A 33 1.98 14.38 -1.57
C ARG A 33 0.92 13.34 -1.91
N ARG A 34 0.51 13.31 -3.17
CA ARG A 34 -0.46 12.35 -3.69
C ARG A 34 0.15 11.58 -4.84
N LEU A 35 -0.01 10.27 -4.78
CA LEU A 35 0.37 9.35 -5.82
C LEU A 35 -0.90 8.67 -6.34
N ASP A 36 -1.25 8.91 -7.59
CA ASP A 36 -2.35 8.19 -8.24
C ASP A 36 -1.80 6.94 -8.93
N ILE A 37 -1.98 5.79 -8.29
CA ILE A 37 -1.53 4.47 -8.74
C ILE A 37 -2.12 4.11 -10.11
N LEU A 38 -3.40 4.43 -10.35
CA LEU A 38 -4.10 4.01 -11.57
C LEU A 38 -3.77 4.90 -12.78
N SER A 39 -3.31 6.12 -12.53
CA SER A 39 -2.90 7.08 -13.57
C SER A 39 -1.39 7.04 -13.87
N GLN A 40 -0.64 6.13 -13.25
CA GLN A 40 0.81 6.01 -13.45
C GLN A 40 1.18 5.59 -14.87
N ALA A 41 2.16 6.29 -15.45
CA ALA A 41 2.71 5.92 -16.74
C ALA A 41 3.50 4.62 -16.59
N GLY A 42 3.12 3.57 -17.34
CA GLY A 42 3.78 2.26 -17.27
C GLY A 42 3.13 1.26 -16.30
N LEU A 43 1.99 1.60 -15.68
CA LEU A 43 1.19 0.64 -14.92
C LEU A 43 0.89 -0.59 -15.79
N SER A 44 1.32 -1.76 -15.33
CA SER A 44 0.94 -3.04 -15.92
C SER A 44 -0.06 -3.77 -15.01
N VAL A 45 -1.09 -4.34 -15.63
CA VAL A 45 -2.19 -4.99 -14.92
C VAL A 45 -2.27 -6.44 -15.39
N ARG A 46 -2.23 -7.38 -14.47
CA ARG A 46 -2.32 -8.82 -14.78
C ARG A 46 -3.17 -9.57 -13.77
N ALA A 47 -3.85 -10.61 -14.24
CA ALA A 47 -4.52 -11.57 -13.37
C ALA A 47 -3.57 -12.72 -13.03
N GLN A 48 -3.62 -13.19 -11.78
CA GLN A 48 -2.88 -14.34 -11.29
C GLN A 48 -3.80 -15.25 -10.48
N ASP A 49 -3.49 -16.54 -10.45
CA ASP A 49 -4.24 -17.55 -9.71
C ASP A 49 -3.34 -18.71 -9.27
N ASP A 50 -3.94 -19.66 -8.58
CA ASP A 50 -3.24 -20.80 -7.97
C ASP A 50 -2.75 -21.88 -8.95
N ARG A 51 -2.92 -21.72 -10.29
CA ARG A 51 -2.50 -22.74 -11.27
C ARG A 51 -1.00 -23.01 -11.23
N ALA A 52 -0.19 -22.00 -10.94
CA ALA A 52 1.26 -22.16 -10.73
C ALA A 52 1.59 -23.10 -9.55
N HIS A 53 0.66 -23.24 -8.60
CA HIS A 53 0.77 -24.09 -7.42
C HIS A 53 -0.04 -25.39 -7.54
N LYS A 54 -0.29 -25.84 -8.78
CA LYS A 54 -1.11 -27.05 -9.09
C LYS A 54 -2.58 -26.93 -8.65
N GLY A 55 -3.08 -25.70 -8.49
CA GLY A 55 -4.49 -25.43 -8.32
C GLY A 55 -5.28 -25.42 -9.63
N SER A 56 -6.57 -25.11 -9.52
CA SER A 56 -7.48 -24.99 -10.67
C SER A 56 -8.41 -23.78 -10.57
N SER A 57 -8.11 -22.84 -9.68
CA SER A 57 -8.79 -21.54 -9.69
C SER A 57 -8.44 -20.80 -10.97
N VAL A 58 -9.37 -19.95 -11.41
CA VAL A 58 -9.21 -19.20 -12.65
C VAL A 58 -9.48 -17.73 -12.39
N ALA A 59 -8.47 -16.90 -12.63
CA ALA A 59 -8.59 -15.45 -12.65
C ALA A 59 -8.47 -14.92 -14.08
N THR A 60 -9.40 -14.07 -14.49
CA THR A 60 -9.37 -13.41 -15.80
C THR A 60 -9.58 -11.92 -15.63
N LEU A 61 -8.76 -11.10 -16.30
CA LEU A 61 -8.97 -9.65 -16.35
C LEU A 61 -10.32 -9.33 -17.00
N SER A 62 -11.10 -8.50 -16.31
CA SER A 62 -12.35 -7.96 -16.86
C SER A 62 -12.04 -6.95 -17.96
N GLN A 63 -12.76 -7.02 -19.06
CA GLN A 63 -12.61 -6.12 -20.21
C GLN A 63 -13.71 -5.05 -20.17
N GLY A 64 -13.37 -3.79 -20.44
CA GLY A 64 -14.35 -2.72 -20.70
C GLY A 64 -14.84 -1.92 -19.49
N GLY A 65 -14.16 -2.00 -18.34
CA GLY A 65 -14.40 -1.11 -17.20
C GLY A 65 -13.37 0.02 -17.10
N ASP A 66 -13.75 1.14 -16.48
CA ASP A 66 -12.84 2.29 -16.20
C ASP A 66 -11.76 1.96 -15.16
N ARG A 67 -11.91 0.86 -14.41
CA ARG A 67 -10.99 0.43 -13.36
C ARG A 67 -10.55 -1.02 -13.57
N PRO A 68 -9.30 -1.36 -13.22
CA PRO A 68 -8.83 -2.75 -13.21
C PRO A 68 -9.73 -3.65 -12.36
N ALA A 69 -10.15 -4.78 -12.91
CA ALA A 69 -10.98 -5.75 -12.22
C ALA A 69 -10.67 -7.17 -12.71
N ILE A 70 -10.95 -8.16 -11.86
CA ILE A 70 -10.83 -9.58 -12.22
C ILE A 70 -12.14 -10.31 -11.98
N GLN A 71 -12.46 -11.23 -12.88
CA GLN A 71 -13.41 -12.29 -12.62
C GLN A 71 -12.65 -13.49 -12.04
N CYS A 72 -13.07 -13.95 -10.86
CA CYS A 72 -12.44 -15.06 -10.17
C CYS A 72 -13.41 -16.25 -10.03
N THR A 73 -12.91 -17.44 -10.30
CA THR A 73 -13.58 -18.71 -9.97
C THR A 73 -12.64 -19.56 -9.12
N LEU A 74 -12.85 -19.56 -7.80
CA LEU A 74 -12.06 -20.37 -6.87
C LEU A 74 -12.42 -21.86 -6.98
N ARG A 75 -11.41 -22.73 -6.92
CA ARG A 75 -11.59 -24.19 -6.89
C ARG A 75 -10.73 -24.82 -5.80
N SER A 76 -11.28 -25.81 -5.10
CA SER A 76 -10.67 -26.41 -3.90
C SER A 76 -9.57 -27.45 -4.16
N GLN A 77 -8.98 -27.49 -5.36
CA GLN A 77 -7.93 -28.46 -5.67
C GLN A 77 -6.61 -28.14 -4.97
N TYR A 78 -6.28 -26.85 -4.85
CA TYR A 78 -5.16 -26.39 -4.05
C TYR A 78 -5.62 -26.14 -2.60
N ALA A 79 -4.73 -26.38 -1.64
CA ALA A 79 -5.04 -26.20 -0.22
C ALA A 79 -5.36 -24.73 0.15
N TYR A 80 -4.83 -23.77 -0.63
CA TYR A 80 -5.00 -22.33 -0.40
C TYR A 80 -5.44 -21.63 -1.69
N PRO A 81 -6.66 -21.90 -2.21
CA PRO A 81 -7.05 -21.42 -3.51
C PRO A 81 -7.13 -19.89 -3.53
N PHE A 82 -6.61 -19.27 -4.60
CA PHE A 82 -6.58 -17.82 -4.72
C PHE A 82 -6.75 -17.33 -6.16
N CYS A 83 -7.21 -16.09 -6.27
CA CYS A 83 -7.14 -15.24 -7.44
C CYS A 83 -6.56 -13.90 -7.00
N GLU A 84 -5.82 -13.25 -7.88
CA GLU A 84 -5.16 -11.99 -7.59
C GLU A 84 -5.18 -11.08 -8.82
N LEU A 85 -5.36 -9.79 -8.55
CA LEU A 85 -5.13 -8.71 -9.50
C LEU A 85 -3.82 -8.05 -9.12
N VAL A 86 -2.83 -8.16 -9.99
CA VAL A 86 -1.50 -7.59 -9.77
C VAL A 86 -1.36 -6.31 -10.57
N LEU A 87 -0.95 -5.25 -9.87
CA LEU A 87 -0.63 -3.94 -10.40
C LEU A 87 0.87 -3.73 -10.25
N THR A 88 1.61 -3.78 -11.35
CA THR A 88 3.06 -3.50 -11.33
C THR A 88 3.28 -2.04 -11.70
N LEU A 89 3.85 -1.27 -10.76
CA LEU A 89 4.04 0.18 -10.89
C LEU A 89 5.39 0.55 -11.50
N THR A 90 6.41 -0.29 -11.26
CA THR A 90 7.78 -0.07 -11.68
C THR A 90 8.52 -1.40 -11.66
N ASP A 91 9.77 -1.41 -12.16
CA ASP A 91 10.65 -2.57 -12.03
C ASP A 91 10.98 -2.82 -10.55
N PRO A 92 10.98 -4.07 -10.04
CA PRO A 92 11.19 -4.36 -8.62
C PRO A 92 12.49 -3.78 -8.03
N GLU A 93 13.58 -3.78 -8.81
CA GLU A 93 14.87 -3.23 -8.37
C GLU A 93 14.88 -1.69 -8.30
N GLN A 94 13.98 -1.02 -9.02
CA GLN A 94 13.80 0.42 -8.92
C GLN A 94 12.86 0.75 -7.78
N GLY A 95 11.74 0.02 -7.71
CA GLY A 95 10.67 0.14 -6.72
C GLY A 95 10.23 1.59 -6.47
N LEU A 96 9.43 1.76 -5.43
CA LEU A 96 8.84 3.03 -5.06
C LEU A 96 8.95 3.21 -3.56
N ASP A 97 9.54 4.34 -3.15
CA ASP A 97 9.63 4.70 -1.74
C ASP A 97 8.30 5.29 -1.26
N LEU A 98 7.59 4.51 -0.43
CA LEU A 98 6.34 4.92 0.19
C LEU A 98 6.51 5.45 1.62
N SER A 99 7.74 5.58 2.13
CA SER A 99 8.00 5.95 3.52
C SER A 99 7.56 7.36 3.91
N ASP A 100 7.50 8.26 2.94
CA ASP A 100 7.01 9.63 3.11
C ASP A 100 5.47 9.74 3.00
N PHE A 101 4.75 8.63 2.78
CA PHE A 101 3.30 8.58 2.72
C PHE A 101 2.71 8.07 4.03
N THR A 102 1.49 8.52 4.35
CA THR A 102 0.81 8.15 5.60
C THR A 102 -0.22 7.05 5.41
N GLY A 103 -0.78 6.91 4.21
CA GLY A 103 -1.85 5.97 3.92
C GLY A 103 -2.08 5.77 2.43
N VAL A 104 -2.89 4.76 2.12
CA VAL A 104 -3.37 4.45 0.78
C VAL A 104 -4.89 4.53 0.77
N ARG A 105 -5.44 5.19 -0.26
CA ARG A 105 -6.89 5.26 -0.48
C ARG A 105 -7.33 4.20 -1.45
N VAL A 106 -8.21 3.33 -0.98
CA VAL A 106 -8.65 2.15 -1.74
C VAL A 106 -10.16 2.10 -1.75
N ARG A 107 -10.74 1.97 -2.94
CA ARG A 107 -12.14 1.60 -3.11
C ARG A 107 -12.17 0.24 -3.78
N LEU A 108 -12.65 -0.76 -3.06
CA LEU A 108 -12.82 -2.11 -3.55
C LEU A 108 -14.31 -2.44 -3.62
N ASP A 109 -14.78 -2.72 -4.83
CA ASP A 109 -16.13 -3.18 -5.11
C ASP A 109 -16.06 -4.69 -5.38
N VAL A 110 -16.75 -5.50 -4.57
CA VAL A 110 -16.72 -6.97 -4.64
C VAL A 110 -18.13 -7.52 -4.77
N GLU A 111 -18.33 -8.37 -5.77
CA GLU A 111 -19.55 -9.12 -5.98
C GLU A 111 -19.27 -10.61 -5.95
N GLY A 112 -20.15 -11.40 -5.32
CA GLY A 112 -19.99 -12.84 -5.24
C GLY A 112 -20.75 -13.47 -4.07
N GLN A 113 -20.81 -14.81 -4.08
CA GLN A 113 -21.41 -15.59 -3.00
C GLN A 113 -20.35 -16.01 -1.97
N GLY A 114 -20.76 -16.28 -0.73
CA GLY A 114 -19.89 -16.76 0.34
C GLY A 114 -19.17 -15.65 1.11
N VAL A 115 -18.26 -16.04 2.00
CA VAL A 115 -17.44 -15.10 2.79
C VAL A 115 -16.40 -14.48 1.88
N GLN A 116 -16.53 -13.18 1.63
CA GLN A 116 -15.63 -12.40 0.80
C GLN A 116 -14.62 -11.69 1.71
N ALA A 117 -13.36 -12.13 1.65
CA ALA A 117 -12.24 -11.53 2.36
C ALA A 117 -11.10 -11.32 1.36
N TRP A 118 -10.69 -10.07 1.20
CA TRP A 118 -9.67 -9.66 0.23
C TRP A 118 -8.45 -9.13 0.95
N ARG A 119 -7.26 -9.53 0.53
CA ARG A 119 -6.01 -8.97 1.02
C ARG A 119 -5.49 -7.98 0.01
N LEU A 120 -5.04 -6.83 0.51
CA LEU A 120 -4.22 -5.92 -0.27
C LEU A 120 -2.77 -6.11 0.15
N TYR A 121 -1.92 -6.34 -0.84
CA TYR A 121 -0.48 -6.50 -0.65
C TYR A 121 0.28 -5.30 -1.20
N LEU A 122 1.22 -4.79 -0.40
CA LEU A 122 2.31 -3.93 -0.87
C LEU A 122 3.58 -4.77 -0.86
N ARG A 123 4.05 -5.14 -2.06
CA ARG A 123 5.18 -6.05 -2.23
C ARG A 123 6.48 -5.27 -2.24
N ASN A 124 7.31 -5.42 -1.22
CA ASN A 124 8.57 -4.69 -1.09
C ASN A 124 9.76 -5.56 -1.53
N TYR A 125 10.55 -5.06 -2.47
CA TYR A 125 11.79 -5.69 -2.90
C TYR A 125 12.90 -5.45 -1.87
N ASP A 126 13.67 -6.48 -1.53
CA ASP A 126 14.91 -6.32 -0.75
C ASP A 126 15.94 -7.30 -1.31
N PRO A 127 17.13 -6.86 -1.74
CA PRO A 127 18.14 -7.74 -2.33
C PRO A 127 18.64 -8.86 -1.41
N VAL A 128 18.36 -8.80 -0.10
CA VAL A 128 18.71 -9.86 0.85
C VAL A 128 17.92 -11.15 0.60
N TYR A 129 16.66 -11.06 0.21
CA TYR A 129 15.76 -12.22 0.03
C TYR A 129 14.98 -12.21 -1.28
N SER A 130 14.89 -11.07 -1.96
CA SER A 130 14.17 -10.93 -3.23
C SER A 130 15.03 -11.28 -4.43
N THR A 131 14.41 -11.91 -5.42
CA THR A 131 15.01 -12.14 -6.75
C THR A 131 14.03 -11.70 -7.84
N ARG A 132 14.55 -11.27 -8.99
CA ARG A 132 13.73 -10.83 -10.13
C ARG A 132 12.92 -12.00 -10.72
N GLU A 133 13.44 -13.21 -10.63
CA GLU A 133 12.84 -14.43 -11.17
C GLU A 133 11.69 -14.96 -10.30
N ASP A 134 11.68 -14.64 -9.00
CA ASP A 134 10.63 -15.07 -8.06
C ASP A 134 9.93 -13.85 -7.45
N GLU A 135 8.86 -13.38 -8.09
CA GLU A 135 8.05 -12.28 -7.55
C GLU A 135 7.40 -12.60 -6.19
N SER A 136 7.33 -13.89 -5.80
CA SER A 136 6.81 -14.30 -4.49
C SER A 136 7.84 -14.16 -3.37
N SER A 137 9.11 -13.91 -3.71
CA SER A 137 10.18 -13.63 -2.76
C SER A 137 10.08 -12.24 -2.13
N HIS A 138 9.43 -11.30 -2.81
CA HIS A 138 9.25 -9.93 -2.32
C HIS A 138 8.41 -9.93 -1.05
N LYS A 139 8.70 -9.02 -0.11
CA LYS A 139 7.99 -8.96 1.17
C LYS A 139 6.53 -8.58 0.98
N PHE A 140 5.62 -9.47 1.39
CA PHE A 140 4.18 -9.23 1.32
C PHE A 140 3.69 -8.49 2.56
N ASN A 141 3.71 -7.16 2.53
CA ASN A 141 3.03 -6.37 3.55
C ASN A 141 1.51 -6.41 3.28
N GLU A 142 0.73 -6.94 4.22
CA GLU A 142 -0.70 -7.23 4.03
C GLU A 142 -1.61 -6.42 4.94
N VAL A 143 -2.80 -6.14 4.42
CA VAL A 143 -3.99 -5.73 5.18
C VAL A 143 -5.20 -6.52 4.66
N LEU A 144 -6.16 -6.81 5.55
CA LEU A 144 -7.35 -7.58 5.24
C LEU A 144 -8.59 -6.68 5.15
N PHE A 145 -9.30 -6.77 4.04
CA PHE A 145 -10.62 -6.18 3.83
C PHE A 145 -11.70 -7.25 3.98
N THR A 146 -12.79 -6.86 4.64
CA THR A 146 -13.97 -7.70 4.87
C THR A 146 -15.19 -7.11 4.15
N ALA A 147 -16.30 -7.86 4.13
CA ALA A 147 -17.56 -7.41 3.54
C ALA A 147 -18.05 -6.03 4.01
N ARG A 148 -17.66 -5.56 5.19
CA ARG A 148 -18.05 -4.23 5.72
C ARG A 148 -17.31 -3.08 5.02
N ASP A 149 -16.16 -3.38 4.44
CA ASP A 149 -15.22 -2.40 3.92
C ASP A 149 -15.45 -2.13 2.43
N PHE A 150 -16.18 -3.00 1.74
CA PHE A 150 -16.46 -2.88 0.30
C PHE A 150 -17.47 -1.78 -0.02
N GLY A 151 -17.41 -1.27 -1.26
CA GLY A 151 -18.39 -0.31 -1.80
C GLY A 151 -18.19 1.14 -1.35
N ARG A 152 -17.14 1.43 -0.58
CA ARG A 152 -16.80 2.78 -0.10
C ARG A 152 -15.29 3.03 -0.21
N GLU A 153 -14.90 4.29 -0.16
CA GLU A 153 -13.48 4.67 -0.07
C GLU A 153 -12.97 4.38 1.34
N GLN A 154 -11.81 3.73 1.42
CA GLN A 154 -11.12 3.38 2.65
C GLN A 154 -9.78 4.09 2.69
N ASP A 155 -9.57 4.87 3.75
CA ASP A 155 -8.27 5.44 4.10
C ASP A 155 -7.51 4.43 4.96
N VAL A 156 -6.59 3.67 4.36
CA VAL A 156 -5.80 2.66 5.05
C VAL A 156 -4.44 3.25 5.45
N PRO A 157 -4.14 3.44 6.75
CA PRO A 157 -2.84 3.94 7.16
C PRO A 157 -1.74 2.94 6.83
N LEU A 158 -0.58 3.39 6.32
CA LEU A 158 0.49 2.46 5.91
C LEU A 158 1.08 1.67 7.10
N ASN A 159 0.98 2.20 8.31
CA ASN A 159 1.49 1.56 9.53
C ASN A 159 0.65 0.36 10.01
N VAL A 160 -0.51 0.07 9.41
CA VAL A 160 -1.32 -1.12 9.73
C VAL A 160 -0.95 -2.32 8.88
N PHE A 161 -0.16 -2.12 7.82
CA PHE A 161 0.34 -3.22 7.01
C PHE A 161 1.37 -4.02 7.81
N ALA A 162 1.22 -5.33 7.81
CA ALA A 162 2.12 -6.24 8.49
C ALA A 162 2.61 -7.32 7.51
N PRO A 163 3.85 -7.82 7.65
CA PRO A 163 4.30 -8.90 6.79
C PRO A 163 3.43 -10.15 6.93
N SER A 164 3.11 -10.75 5.79
CA SER A 164 2.24 -11.91 5.72
C SER A 164 2.88 -13.11 6.40
N SER A 165 2.15 -13.74 7.31
CA SER A 165 2.66 -14.88 8.08
C SER A 165 3.11 -16.06 7.21
N TRP A 166 2.42 -16.31 6.10
CA TRP A 166 2.77 -17.37 5.15
C TRP A 166 4.11 -17.09 4.46
N TRP A 167 4.38 -15.82 4.10
CA TRP A 167 5.60 -15.41 3.43
C TRP A 167 6.80 -15.54 4.37
N VAL A 168 6.64 -15.06 5.61
CA VAL A 168 7.66 -15.20 6.67
C VAL A 168 8.04 -16.67 6.87
N GLN A 169 7.05 -17.57 6.89
CA GLN A 169 7.28 -19.01 7.06
C GLN A 169 7.90 -19.67 5.82
N GLN A 170 7.44 -19.32 4.62
CA GLN A 170 7.90 -19.94 3.38
C GLN A 170 9.34 -19.55 3.03
N TYR A 171 9.73 -18.29 3.29
CA TYR A 171 11.05 -17.77 2.97
C TYR A 171 12.00 -17.70 4.18
N ASP A 172 11.61 -18.28 5.33
CA ASP A 172 12.40 -18.37 6.57
C ASP A 172 13.02 -17.02 6.99
N ILE A 173 12.18 -15.99 7.05
CA ILE A 173 12.63 -14.61 7.24
C ILE A 173 13.08 -14.39 8.70
N PRO A 174 14.31 -13.92 8.96
CA PRO A 174 14.80 -13.68 10.31
C PRO A 174 13.96 -12.65 11.07
N LEU A 175 13.79 -12.84 12.38
CA LEU A 175 12.96 -11.98 13.24
C LEU A 175 13.26 -10.48 13.07
N VAL A 176 14.54 -10.11 12.93
CA VAL A 176 14.98 -8.72 12.76
C VAL A 176 14.52 -8.07 11.45
N GLN A 177 14.10 -8.86 10.47
CA GLN A 177 13.62 -8.42 9.14
C GLN A 177 12.10 -8.61 8.96
N GLN A 178 11.40 -9.15 9.96
CA GLN A 178 9.94 -9.39 9.93
C GLN A 178 9.10 -8.14 10.16
N GLY A 179 9.72 -6.97 10.38
CA GLY A 179 8.99 -5.70 10.45
C GLY A 179 8.44 -5.27 9.08
N PRO A 180 7.43 -4.39 9.05
CA PRO A 180 6.96 -3.79 7.82
C PRO A 180 8.09 -3.00 7.17
N ASP A 181 8.16 -3.08 5.84
CA ASP A 181 9.10 -2.30 5.03
C ASP A 181 8.41 -1.89 3.73
N LEU A 182 8.45 -0.60 3.46
CA LEU A 182 7.77 0.06 2.33
C LEU A 182 8.69 1.05 1.61
N HIS A 183 10.01 0.92 1.78
CA HIS A 183 10.98 1.79 1.12
C HIS A 183 11.19 1.45 -0.36
N HIS A 184 10.76 0.26 -0.79
CA HIS A 184 11.05 -0.27 -2.11
C HIS A 184 9.91 -1.14 -2.66
N VAL A 185 8.72 -0.55 -2.77
CA VAL A 185 7.46 -1.22 -3.20
C VAL A 185 7.30 -1.28 -4.71
#